data_AF-A0A522F160-F1
#
_entry.id   AF-A0A522F160-F1
#
_cell.length_a   1.000
_cell.length_b   1.000
_cell.length_c   1.000
_cell.angle_alpha   90.00
_cell.angle_beta   90.00
_cell.angle_gamma   90.00
#
_symmetry.space_group_name_H-M   'P 1'
#
loop_
_entity.id
_entity.type
_entity.pdbx_description
1 polymer ?
#
loop_
_entity_poly.entity_id
_entity_poly.type
_entity_poly.pdbx_seq_one_letter_code
_entity_poly.pdbx_strand_id
1 'polypeptide(L)'
;MHTQTPIESILSVIKLACINDVHEAIMLLKEICGGKSYFKNHISSKFLADHEAINNLGGTRELMKQTLYQELQSKKTRSLYV
;
A
#
# COMPACT_ATOMS: atom_id res chain seq x y z
N MET A 1 8.61 -21.59 -13.01
CA MET A 1 9.29 -20.85 -11.93
C MET A 1 9.58 -19.46 -12.45
N HIS A 2 8.77 -18.45 -12.08
CA HIS A 2 9.05 -17.07 -12.48
C HIS A 2 10.26 -16.58 -11.68
N THR A 3 11.35 -16.28 -12.37
CA THR A 3 12.50 -15.56 -11.81
C THR A 3 12.04 -14.14 -11.48
N GLN A 4 11.55 -13.93 -10.26
CA GLN A 4 11.21 -12.60 -9.74
C GLN A 4 12.49 -11.78 -9.61
N THR A 5 12.44 -10.55 -10.11
CA THR A 5 13.60 -9.67 -10.10
C THR A 5 13.59 -8.80 -8.85
N PRO A 6 14.76 -8.46 -8.26
CA PRO A 6 14.84 -7.58 -7.09
C PRO A 6 14.08 -6.25 -7.24
N ILE A 7 13.90 -5.79 -8.49
CA ILE A 7 13.16 -4.58 -8.85
C ILE A 7 11.67 -4.72 -8.51
N GLU A 8 11.04 -5.86 -8.80
CA GLU A 8 9.62 -6.09 -8.52
C GLU A 8 9.33 -6.05 -7.01
N SER A 9 10.24 -6.58 -6.20
CA SER A 9 10.15 -6.55 -4.75
C SER A 9 10.34 -5.14 -4.18
N ILE A 10 11.30 -4.36 -4.70
CA ILE A 10 11.46 -2.93 -4.34
C ILE A 10 10.22 -2.13 -4.71
N LEU A 11 9.67 -2.32 -5.91
CA LEU A 11 8.45 -1.66 -6.36
C LEU A 11 7.25 -2.03 -5.49
N SER A 12 7.18 -3.29 -5.03
CA SER A 12 6.12 -3.74 -4.11
C SER A 12 6.22 -3.05 -2.74
N VAL A 13 7.43 -2.84 -2.21
CA VAL A 13 7.62 -2.06 -0.97
C VAL A 13 7.17 -0.61 -1.16
N ILE A 14 7.64 0.04 -2.23
CA ILE A 14 7.32 1.44 -2.52
C ILE A 14 5.81 1.63 -2.67
N LYS A 15 5.17 0.75 -3.47
CA LYS A 15 3.72 0.80 -3.68
C LYS A 15 2.96 0.61 -2.36
N LEU A 16 3.36 -0.35 -1.53
CA LEU A 16 2.73 -0.61 -0.24
C LEU A 16 2.84 0.58 0.72
N ALA A 17 4.02 1.23 0.77
CA ALA A 17 4.24 2.41 1.59
C ALA A 17 3.37 3.58 1.12
N CYS A 18 3.42 3.91 -0.18
CA CYS A 18 2.62 4.99 -0.76
C CYS A 18 1.13 4.81 -0.54
N ILE A 19 0.60 3.59 -0.71
CA ILE A 19 -0.81 3.30 -0.47
C ILE A 19 -1.17 3.58 0.99
N ASN A 20 -0.37 3.13 1.95
CA ASN A 20 -0.68 3.34 3.37
C ASN A 20 -0.62 4.84 3.73
N ASP A 21 0.43 5.55 3.32
CA ASP A 21 0.62 6.96 3.67
C ASP A 21 -0.48 7.84 3.08
N VAL A 22 -0.88 7.58 1.82
CA VAL A 22 -1.99 8.30 1.18
C VAL A 22 -3.32 7.98 1.86
N HIS A 23 -3.54 6.73 2.30
CA HIS A 23 -4.75 6.35 3.04
C HIS A 23 -4.90 7.16 4.33
N GLU A 24 -3.84 7.19 5.15
CA GLU A 24 -3.81 7.93 6.41
C GLU A 24 -4.06 9.43 6.18
N ALA A 25 -3.44 10.02 5.14
CA ALA A 25 -3.66 11.41 4.78
C ALA A 25 -5.12 11.70 4.40
N ILE A 26 -5.78 10.81 3.65
CA ILE A 26 -7.20 10.94 3.29
C ILE A 26 -8.08 10.82 4.53
N MET A 27 -7.77 9.88 5.43
CA MET A 27 -8.53 9.70 6.67
C MET A 27 -8.43 10.93 7.59
N LEU A 28 -7.24 11.48 7.77
CA LEU A 28 -7.03 12.75 8.48
C LEU A 28 -7.81 13.90 7.85
N LEU A 29 -7.82 14.01 6.52
CA LEU A 29 -8.63 15.00 5.82
C LEU A 29 -10.13 14.83 6.11
N LYS A 30 -10.63 13.58 6.14
CA LYS A 30 -12.03 13.30 6.48
C LYS A 30 -12.36 13.69 7.92
N GLU A 31 -11.46 13.45 8.87
CA GLU A 31 -11.60 13.87 10.26
C GLU A 31 -11.65 15.40 10.40
N ILE A 32 -10.71 16.12 9.76
CA ILE A 32 -10.67 17.59 9.76
C ILE A 32 -11.97 18.18 9.18
N CYS A 33 -12.48 17.60 8.09
CA CYS A 33 -13.74 18.04 7.47
C CYS A 33 -15.00 17.60 8.27
N GLY A 34 -14.85 16.72 9.26
CA GLY A 34 -15.93 16.24 10.13
C GLY A 34 -17.05 15.53 9.37
N GLY A 35 -18.29 15.63 9.87
CA GLY A 35 -19.46 14.92 9.32
C GLY A 35 -19.72 15.17 7.83
N LYS A 36 -19.34 16.34 7.30
CA LYS A 36 -19.52 16.66 5.87
C LYS A 36 -18.68 15.77 4.96
N SER A 37 -17.58 15.24 5.48
CA SER A 37 -16.66 14.39 4.72
C SER A 37 -17.23 13.02 4.36
N TYR A 38 -18.38 12.63 4.93
CA TYR A 38 -19.07 11.37 4.65
C TYR A 38 -20.13 11.50 3.55
N PHE A 39 -20.44 12.71 3.09
CA PHE A 39 -21.31 12.87 1.92
C PHE A 39 -20.62 12.38 0.66
N LYS A 40 -21.36 11.67 -0.20
CA LYS A 40 -20.81 11.06 -1.43
C LYS A 40 -20.22 12.09 -2.40
N ASN A 41 -20.75 13.31 -2.40
CA ASN A 41 -20.28 14.41 -3.24
C ASN A 41 -19.11 15.19 -2.63
N HIS A 42 -18.69 14.87 -1.40
CA HIS A 42 -17.54 15.52 -0.79
C HIS A 42 -16.23 15.00 -1.39
N ILE A 43 -15.27 15.89 -1.62
CA ILE A 43 -14.02 15.55 -2.32
C ILE A 43 -13.21 14.47 -1.61
N SER A 44 -13.21 14.45 -0.27
CA SER A 44 -12.52 13.41 0.51
C SER A 44 -13.15 12.02 0.37
N SER A 45 -14.46 11.92 0.14
CA SER A 45 -15.11 10.64 -0.20
C SER A 45 -14.68 10.14 -1.57
N LYS A 46 -14.53 11.06 -2.54
CA LYS A 46 -14.01 10.73 -3.87
C LYS A 46 -12.57 10.24 -3.79
N PHE A 47 -11.70 10.96 -3.06
CA PHE A 47 -10.30 10.55 -2.86
C PHE A 47 -10.18 9.16 -2.24
N LEU A 48 -11.03 8.84 -1.25
CA LEU A 48 -11.03 7.51 -0.64
C LEU A 48 -11.42 6.42 -1.65
N ALA A 49 -12.45 6.65 -2.46
CA ALA A 49 -12.86 5.70 -3.49
C ALA A 49 -11.78 5.50 -4.58
N ASP A 50 -11.15 6.58 -5.03
CA ASP A 50 -10.06 6.53 -6.01
C ASP A 50 -8.84 5.78 -5.42
N HIS A 51 -8.54 5.99 -4.13
CA HIS A 51 -7.48 5.29 -3.41
C HIS A 51 -7.74 3.78 -3.30
N GLU A 52 -8.98 3.37 -2.95
CA GLU A 52 -9.37 1.97 -2.90
C GLU A 52 -9.25 1.28 -4.27
N ALA A 53 -9.57 1.98 -5.35
CA ALA A 53 -9.37 1.47 -6.71
C ALA A 53 -7.88 1.26 -7.03
N ILE A 54 -7.02 2.23 -6.69
CA ILE A 54 -5.56 2.14 -6.87
C ILE A 54 -4.96 1.01 -6.04
N ASN A 55 -5.44 0.80 -4.81
CA ASN A 55 -4.97 -0.28 -3.94
C ASN A 55 -5.19 -1.68 -4.55
N ASN A 56 -6.23 -1.84 -5.36
CA ASN A 56 -6.55 -3.11 -6.03
C ASN A 56 -5.89 -3.26 -7.41
N LEU A 57 -5.44 -2.16 -8.02
CA LEU A 57 -4.79 -2.15 -9.34
C LEU A 57 -3.35 -2.66 -9.24
N GLY A 58 -2.99 -3.70 -10.00
CA GLY A 58 -1.61 -4.22 -10.04
C GLY A 58 -1.21 -5.03 -8.80
N GLY A 59 -2.16 -5.76 -8.21
CA GLY A 59 -1.96 -6.62 -7.04
C GLY A 59 -2.44 -5.98 -5.75
N THR A 60 -3.14 -6.75 -4.91
CA THR A 60 -3.65 -6.29 -3.60
C THR A 60 -2.52 -6.10 -2.60
N ARG A 61 -2.81 -5.36 -1.54
CA ARG A 61 -1.93 -5.18 -0.39
C ARG A 61 -1.42 -6.53 0.16
N GLU A 62 -2.30 -7.51 0.26
CA GLU A 62 -2.03 -8.84 0.78
C GLU A 62 -1.10 -9.61 -0.15
N LEU A 63 -1.34 -9.53 -1.47
CA LEU A 63 -0.49 -10.17 -2.47
C LEU A 63 0.94 -9.61 -2.39
N MET A 64 1.08 -8.28 -2.29
CA MET A 64 2.41 -7.65 -2.15
C MET A 64 3.14 -8.07 -0.86
N LYS A 65 2.44 -8.15 0.28
CA LYS A 65 3.03 -8.64 1.53
C LYS A 65 3.53 -10.08 1.40
N GLN A 66 2.75 -10.94 0.73
CA GLN A 66 3.15 -12.32 0.46
C GLN A 66 4.39 -12.39 -0.43
N THR A 67 4.45 -11.57 -1.50
CA THR A 67 5.63 -11.48 -2.37
C THR A 67 6.87 -11.05 -1.59
N LEU A 68 6.76 -10.01 -0.76
CA LEU A 68 7.87 -9.55 0.07
C LEU A 68 8.31 -10.60 1.09
N TYR A 69 7.37 -11.30 1.71
CA TYR A 69 7.67 -12.38 2.65
C TYR A 69 8.43 -13.53 1.97
N GLN A 70 8.02 -13.93 0.77
CA GLN A 70 8.71 -14.95 -0.02
C GLN A 70 10.13 -14.52 -0.40
N GLU A 71 10.31 -13.26 -0.83
CA GLU A 71 11.63 -12.68 -1.12
C GLU A 71 12.54 -12.71 0.13
N LEU A 72 12.03 -12.29 1.29
CA LEU A 72 12.76 -12.31 2.56
C LEU A 72 13.15 -13.72 3.00
N GLN A 73 12.28 -14.71 2.82
CA GLN A 73 12.58 -16.12 3.13
C GLN A 73 13.64 -16.71 2.18
N SER A 74 13.61 -16.31 0.90
CA SER A 74 14.59 -16.78 -0.09
C SER A 74 16.00 -16.24 0.14
N LYS A 75 16.11 -15.04 0.73
CA LYS A 75 17.38 -14.44 1.11
C LYS A 75 17.67 -14.81 2.55
N LYS A 76 18.60 -15.75 2.79
CA LYS A 76 19.17 -16.00 4.13
C LYS A 76 19.52 -14.63 4.73
N THR A 77 18.73 -14.16 5.69
CA THR A 77 18.98 -12.92 6.39
C THR A 77 20.28 -13.15 7.14
N ARG A 78 21.40 -12.65 6.60
CA ARG A 78 22.66 -12.66 7.35
C ARG A 78 22.36 -11.90 8.64
N SER A 79 22.47 -12.58 9.77
CA SER A 79 22.47 -11.98 11.09
C SER A 79 23.41 -10.77 11.03
N LEU A 80 22.86 -9.57 11.12
CA LEU A 80 23.63 -8.33 11.24
C LEU A 80 24.09 -8.10 12.70
N TYR A 81 23.87 -9.06 13.59
CA TYR A 81 24.51 -9.07 14.90
C TYR A 81 25.95 -9.55 14.75
N VAL A 82 26.86 -8.58 14.71
CA VAL A 82 28.23 -8.70 15.23
C VAL A 82 28.18 -8.28 16.69
#